data_AF-M5BXY0-F1
#
_entry.id   AF-M5BXY0-F1
#
_cell.length_a   1.000
_cell.length_b   1.000
_cell.length_c   1.000
_cell.angle_alpha   90.00
_cell.angle_beta   90.00
_cell.angle_gamma   90.00
#
_symmetry.space_group_name_H-M   'P 1'
#
loop_
_entity.id
_entity.type
_entity.pdbx_description
1 polymer ?
#
loop_
_entity_poly.entity_id
_entity_poly.type
_entity_poly.pdbx_seq_one_letter_code
_entity_poly.pdbx_strand_id
1 'polypeptide(L)'
;MRATFFTISLALASTSAAFPTRGPVGDRCPFASAGSHSKRQPAVFDPVKQRIDVSGEHEFRPPGPGDKRGPCIGLNALANHGYISRNGITSSHEAIKASCGVFGLGKDAVTIFVAMAGNNSSVI
;
A
#
# COMPACT_ATOMS: atom_id res chain seq x y z
N MET A 1 37.73 -44.79 -8.40
CA MET A 1 37.23 -44.16 -9.64
C MET A 1 35.86 -43.57 -9.38
N ARG A 2 35.74 -42.25 -9.55
CA ARG A 2 34.55 -41.38 -9.76
C ARG A 2 33.19 -41.84 -9.20
N ALA A 3 32.80 -41.24 -8.07
CA ALA A 3 31.40 -41.14 -7.66
C ALA A 3 31.13 -39.80 -6.94
N THR A 4 31.38 -38.66 -7.60
CA THR A 4 31.17 -37.33 -6.97
C THR A 4 30.82 -36.23 -7.99
N PHE A 5 29.92 -36.49 -8.95
CA PHE A 5 29.53 -35.46 -9.94
C PHE A 5 28.01 -35.27 -10.13
N PHE A 6 27.15 -35.88 -9.29
CA PHE A 6 25.69 -35.81 -9.50
C PHE A 6 24.90 -35.00 -8.46
N THR A 7 25.55 -34.16 -7.64
CA THR A 7 24.85 -33.39 -6.59
C THR A 7 24.80 -31.88 -6.81
N ILE A 8 25.29 -31.35 -7.94
CA ILE A 8 25.32 -29.89 -8.20
C ILE A 8 24.43 -29.52 -9.39
N SER A 9 23.12 -29.80 -9.33
CA SER A 9 22.17 -29.22 -10.30
C SER A 9 20.75 -28.98 -9.79
N LEU A 10 20.46 -29.20 -8.50
CA LEU A 10 19.12 -28.92 -7.95
C LEU A 10 18.98 -27.53 -7.31
N ALA A 11 19.90 -26.60 -7.57
CA ALA A 11 19.88 -25.27 -6.96
C ALA A 11 19.31 -24.15 -7.86
N LEU A 12 18.74 -24.47 -9.03
CA LEU A 12 18.16 -23.45 -9.94
C LEU A 12 16.66 -23.58 -10.19
N ALA A 13 15.94 -24.24 -9.28
CA ALA A 13 14.48 -24.25 -9.25
C ALA A 13 13.94 -23.53 -8.00
N SER A 14 14.51 -22.38 -7.66
CA SER A 14 13.89 -21.47 -6.69
C SER A 14 12.70 -20.75 -7.35
N THR A 15 11.59 -21.47 -7.42
CA THR A 15 10.21 -21.00 -7.29
C THR A 15 9.90 -19.59 -7.79
N SER A 16 9.44 -19.47 -9.04
CA SER A 16 8.74 -18.28 -9.56
C SER A 16 7.35 -18.04 -8.94
N ALA A 17 7.11 -18.48 -7.69
CA ALA A 17 5.83 -18.35 -6.99
C ALA A 17 5.68 -17.00 -6.26
N ALA A 18 6.37 -15.95 -6.70
CA ALA A 18 6.33 -14.63 -6.08
C ALA A 18 5.08 -13.80 -6.43
N PHE A 19 4.16 -14.34 -7.25
CA PHE A 19 2.87 -13.71 -7.51
C PHE A 19 1.75 -14.59 -6.96
N PRO A 20 1.30 -14.40 -5.71
CA PRO A 20 0.02 -14.97 -5.31
C PRO A 20 -1.06 -14.41 -6.25
N THR A 21 -1.73 -15.31 -6.95
CA THR A 21 -2.91 -14.98 -7.76
C THR A 21 -3.99 -14.40 -6.86
N ARG A 22 -4.53 -13.26 -7.32
CA ARG A 22 -5.60 -12.45 -6.71
C ARG A 22 -6.74 -13.31 -6.12
N GLY A 23 -6.96 -13.19 -4.81
CA GLY A 23 -8.27 -13.42 -4.20
C GLY A 23 -9.31 -12.37 -4.66
N PRO A 24 -10.60 -12.54 -4.35
CA PRO A 24 -11.67 -11.70 -4.90
C PRO A 24 -11.41 -10.22 -4.62
N VAL A 25 -11.29 -9.49 -5.73
CA VAL A 25 -10.92 -8.08 -5.81
C VAL A 25 -12.20 -7.27 -5.76
N GLY A 26 -12.65 -6.89 -4.57
CA GLY A 26 -13.91 -6.14 -4.41
C GLY A 26 -13.79 -4.90 -3.53
N ASP A 27 -13.49 -5.08 -2.25
CA ASP A 27 -14.09 -4.11 -1.29
C ASP A 27 -13.13 -3.10 -0.64
N ARG A 28 -11.85 -3.03 -1.04
CA ARG A 28 -10.86 -2.26 -0.25
C ARG A 28 -10.19 -1.09 -0.95
N CYS A 29 -10.33 -0.94 -2.27
CA CYS A 29 -9.67 0.13 -3.01
C CYS A 29 -10.60 0.63 -4.13
N PRO A 30 -11.26 1.78 -3.97
CA PRO A 30 -12.27 2.27 -4.91
C PRO A 30 -11.72 2.55 -6.31
N PHE A 31 -10.39 2.69 -6.44
CA PHE A 31 -9.72 2.96 -7.72
C PHE A 31 -8.88 1.78 -8.26
N ALA A 32 -8.87 0.63 -7.57
CA ALA A 32 -8.03 -0.51 -7.97
C ALA A 32 -8.56 -1.31 -9.17
N SER A 33 -9.79 -1.05 -9.63
CA SER A 33 -10.39 -1.72 -10.79
C SER A 33 -9.98 -1.09 -12.13
N ALA A 34 -9.31 0.06 -12.12
CA ALA A 34 -8.73 0.64 -13.34
C ALA A 34 -7.47 -0.14 -13.74
N GLY A 35 -7.67 -1.26 -14.43
CA GLY A 35 -6.60 -2.15 -14.85
C GLY A 35 -5.54 -1.47 -15.73
N SER A 36 -4.29 -1.92 -15.58
CA SER A 36 -3.07 -1.57 -16.35
C SER A 36 -3.24 -1.60 -17.90
N HIS A 37 -4.31 -2.20 -18.41
CA HIS A 37 -4.60 -2.32 -19.84
C HIS A 37 -5.66 -1.35 -20.37
N SER A 38 -6.25 -0.50 -19.53
CA SER A 38 -7.09 0.58 -20.06
C SER A 38 -6.19 1.61 -20.72
N LYS A 39 -6.44 1.94 -22.00
CA LYS A 39 -5.81 3.11 -22.64
C LYS A 39 -5.88 4.26 -21.64
N ARG A 40 -4.75 4.95 -21.36
CA ARG A 40 -4.72 6.16 -20.52
C ARG A 40 -5.88 7.05 -20.97
N GLN A 41 -7.00 6.98 -20.26
CA GLN A 41 -8.12 7.84 -20.58
C GLN A 41 -7.67 9.23 -20.18
N PRO A 42 -7.97 10.27 -20.98
CA PRO A 42 -7.84 11.63 -20.51
C PRO A 42 -8.65 11.70 -19.23
N ALA A 43 -7.98 11.87 -18.09
CA ALA A 43 -8.66 11.96 -16.82
C ALA A 43 -9.44 13.28 -16.85
N VAL A 44 -10.74 13.20 -17.12
CA VAL A 44 -11.63 14.35 -16.97
C VAL A 44 -11.69 14.62 -15.47
N PHE A 45 -11.21 15.80 -15.06
CA PHE A 45 -11.26 16.19 -13.66
C PHE A 45 -12.73 16.36 -13.24
N ASP A 46 -13.14 15.59 -12.24
CA ASP A 46 -14.44 15.69 -11.60
C ASP A 46 -14.21 16.18 -10.16
N PRO A 47 -14.47 17.47 -9.87
CA PRO A 47 -14.17 18.04 -8.57
C PRO A 47 -14.96 17.39 -7.44
N VAL A 48 -16.12 16.79 -7.73
CA VAL A 48 -16.93 16.14 -6.71
C VAL A 48 -16.38 14.75 -6.40
N LYS A 49 -16.05 13.95 -7.43
CA LYS A 49 -15.52 12.60 -7.24
C LYS A 49 -14.08 12.56 -6.73
N GLN A 50 -13.29 13.58 -7.03
CA GLN A 50 -11.86 13.66 -6.65
C GLN A 50 -11.61 14.50 -5.41
N ARG A 51 -12.66 14.99 -4.75
CA ARG A 51 -12.53 15.72 -3.48
C ARG A 51 -12.28 14.74 -2.34
N ILE A 52 -11.17 14.95 -1.64
CA ILE A 52 -10.88 14.32 -0.36
C ILE A 52 -11.35 15.26 0.74
N ASP A 53 -12.07 14.72 1.74
CA ASP A 53 -12.48 15.51 2.89
C ASP A 53 -11.30 15.70 3.86
N VAL A 54 -11.03 16.95 4.22
CA VAL A 54 -9.94 17.31 5.15
C VAL A 54 -10.47 18.18 6.28
N SER A 55 -11.76 18.04 6.59
CA SER A 55 -12.47 18.74 7.66
C SER A 55 -12.94 17.78 8.75
N GLY A 56 -13.35 18.31 9.90
CA GLY A 56 -13.88 17.51 11.01
C GLY A 56 -12.90 16.45 11.51
N GLU A 57 -13.29 15.18 11.44
CA GLU A 57 -12.42 14.04 11.83
C GLU A 57 -11.12 14.00 11.02
N HIS A 58 -11.16 14.49 9.78
CA HIS A 58 -10.02 14.56 8.87
C HIS A 58 -9.33 15.92 8.84
N GLU A 59 -9.65 16.81 9.77
CA GLU A 59 -8.92 18.06 9.94
C GLU A 59 -7.44 17.80 10.21
N PHE A 60 -6.60 18.65 9.64
CA PHE A 60 -5.17 18.61 9.89
C PHE A 60 -4.89 18.84 11.38
N ARG A 61 -4.12 17.94 11.98
CA ARG A 61 -3.53 18.14 13.31
C ARG A 61 -2.03 17.87 13.22
N PRO A 62 -1.18 18.78 13.72
CA PRO A 62 0.26 18.52 13.78
C PRO A 62 0.53 17.33 14.69
N PRO A 63 1.59 16.53 14.44
CA PRO A 63 1.96 15.43 15.32
C PRO A 63 2.31 15.96 16.72
N GLY A 64 1.74 15.32 17.74
CA GLY A 64 2.02 15.61 19.14
C GLY A 64 3.26 14.88 19.68
N PRO A 65 3.63 15.12 20.94
CA PRO A 65 4.69 14.37 21.60
C PRO A 65 4.37 12.86 21.63
N GLY A 66 5.27 12.04 21.09
CA GLY A 66 5.11 10.57 21.03
C GLY A 66 4.45 10.04 19.77
N ASP A 67 3.91 10.91 18.90
CA ASP A 67 3.41 10.51 17.59
C ASP A 67 4.58 10.14 16.67
N LYS A 68 4.51 8.95 16.06
CA LYS A 68 5.54 8.47 15.13
C LYS A 68 5.33 9.02 13.74
N ARG A 69 6.40 9.45 13.10
CA ARG A 69 6.45 9.82 11.68
C ARG A 69 7.72 9.21 11.10
N GLY A 70 7.60 8.68 9.89
CA GLY A 70 8.69 8.00 9.21
C GLY A 70 9.08 8.73 7.93
N PRO A 71 9.90 8.11 7.07
CA PRO A 71 10.34 8.72 5.83
C PRO A 71 9.22 8.86 4.80
N CYS A 72 8.10 8.13 4.95
CA CYS A 72 7.00 8.16 4.01
C CYS A 72 6.11 9.40 4.22
N ILE A 73 6.31 10.43 3.40
CA ILE A 73 5.51 11.67 3.44
C ILE A 73 4.01 11.43 3.26
N GLY A 74 3.61 10.40 2.49
CA GLY A 74 2.21 10.05 2.27
C GLY A 74 1.53 9.53 3.53
N LEU A 75 2.15 8.58 4.23
CA LEU A 75 1.61 8.05 5.49
C LEU A 75 1.60 9.11 6.59
N ASN A 76 2.61 9.99 6.61
CA ASN A 76 2.63 11.13 7.53
C ASN A 76 1.42 12.06 7.32
N ALA A 77 1.06 12.34 6.06
CA ALA A 77 -0.13 13.12 5.75
C ALA A 77 -1.42 12.40 6.17
N LEU A 78 -1.55 11.10 5.91
CA LEU A 78 -2.71 10.32 6.35
C LEU A 78 -2.86 10.34 7.88
N ALA A 79 -1.76 10.24 8.63
CA ALA A 79 -1.79 10.31 10.10
C ALA A 79 -2.16 11.72 10.59
N ASN A 80 -1.62 12.78 9.97
CA ASN A 80 -1.96 14.16 10.32
C ASN A 80 -3.42 14.51 9.99
N HIS A 81 -4.05 13.81 9.04
CA HIS A 81 -5.46 13.95 8.68
C HIS A 81 -6.34 12.81 9.24
N GLY A 82 -5.85 11.98 10.17
CA GLY A 82 -6.68 10.95 10.81
C GLY A 82 -7.27 9.89 9.87
N TYR A 83 -6.73 9.75 8.66
CA TYR A 83 -7.08 8.65 7.74
C TYR A 83 -6.44 7.32 8.15
N ILE A 84 -5.35 7.42 8.90
CA ILE A 84 -4.79 6.34 9.72
C ILE A 84 -4.63 6.85 11.15
N SER A 85 -4.37 5.96 12.11
CA SER A 85 -4.10 6.34 13.51
C SER A 85 -3.11 7.50 13.62
N ARG A 86 -3.53 8.58 14.31
CA ARG A 86 -2.77 9.84 14.44
C ARG A 86 -1.42 9.66 15.15
N ASN A 87 -1.34 8.67 16.05
CA ASN A 87 -0.10 8.30 16.75
C ASN A 87 0.98 7.67 15.84
N GLY A 88 0.62 7.38 14.58
CA GLY A 88 1.53 6.80 13.61
C GLY A 88 1.82 5.32 13.79
N ILE A 89 0.94 4.60 14.49
CA ILE A 89 0.98 3.14 14.60
C ILE A 89 -0.31 2.64 13.96
N THR A 90 -0.21 2.21 12.70
CA THR A 90 -1.35 1.74 11.90
C THR A 90 -1.14 0.29 11.47
N SER A 91 -2.26 -0.40 11.19
CA SER A 91 -2.21 -1.71 10.55
C SER A 91 -1.91 -1.59 9.06
N SER A 92 -1.33 -2.64 8.48
CA SER A 92 -1.14 -2.76 7.02
C SER A 92 -2.44 -2.62 6.25
N HIS A 93 -3.55 -3.12 6.81
CA HIS A 93 -4.87 -3.03 6.18
C HIS A 93 -5.37 -1.59 6.10
N GLU A 94 -5.27 -0.86 7.20
CA GLU A 94 -5.68 0.53 7.32
C GLU A 94 -4.83 1.42 6.40
N ALA A 95 -3.51 1.20 6.36
CA ALA A 95 -2.61 1.88 5.44
C ALA A 95 -2.99 1.62 3.97
N ILE A 96 -3.33 0.37 3.60
CA ILE A 96 -3.78 0.03 2.25
C ILE A 96 -5.07 0.75 1.91
N LYS A 97 -6.08 0.69 2.79
CA LYS A 97 -7.39 1.30 2.57
C LYS A 97 -7.28 2.82 2.42
N ALA A 98 -6.55 3.46 3.33
CA ALA A 98 -6.36 4.91 3.34
C ALA A 98 -5.57 5.39 2.10
N SER A 99 -4.48 4.70 1.75
CA SER A 99 -3.68 5.04 0.57
C SER A 99 -4.46 4.85 -0.74
N CYS A 100 -5.28 3.80 -0.82
CA CYS A 100 -6.18 3.61 -1.95
C CYS A 100 -7.25 4.70 -2.02
N GLY A 101 -7.91 5.02 -0.91
CA GLY A 101 -9.03 5.97 -0.88
C GLY A 101 -8.61 7.43 -1.07
N VAL A 102 -7.51 7.84 -0.45
CA VAL A 102 -7.06 9.25 -0.43
C VAL A 102 -6.17 9.58 -1.61
N PHE A 103 -5.21 8.70 -1.93
CA PHE A 103 -4.23 8.96 -2.98
C PHE A 103 -4.56 8.27 -4.30
N GLY A 104 -5.63 7.47 -4.36
CA GLY A 104 -6.01 6.75 -5.58
C GLY A 104 -5.00 5.69 -6.00
N LEU A 105 -4.14 5.22 -5.09
CA LEU A 105 -3.10 4.26 -5.42
C LEU A 105 -3.71 2.87 -5.71
N GLY A 106 -3.14 2.18 -6.71
CA GLY A 106 -3.51 0.81 -7.05
C GLY A 106 -3.21 -0.15 -5.91
N LYS A 107 -4.12 -1.10 -5.65
CA LYS A 107 -4.00 -2.06 -4.54
C LYS A 107 -2.68 -2.86 -4.60
N ASP A 108 -2.26 -3.24 -5.80
CA ASP A 108 -1.00 -3.94 -6.06
C ASP A 108 0.21 -3.10 -5.65
N ALA A 109 0.27 -1.85 -6.09
CA ALA A 109 1.34 -0.92 -5.72
C ALA A 109 1.39 -0.69 -4.20
N VAL A 110 0.25 -0.40 -3.57
CA VAL A 110 0.21 -0.16 -2.12
C VAL A 110 0.57 -1.40 -1.31
N THR A 111 0.12 -2.58 -1.75
CA THR A 111 0.45 -3.83 -1.06
C THR A 111 1.95 -4.08 -1.09
N ILE A 112 2.62 -3.79 -2.21
CA ILE A 112 4.08 -3.88 -2.32
C ILE A 112 4.76 -2.87 -1.38
N PHE A 113 4.32 -1.61 -1.37
CA PHE A 113 4.91 -0.60 -0.48
C PHE A 113 4.79 -0.96 0.99
N VAL A 114 3.61 -1.46 1.39
CA VAL A 114 3.36 -1.89 2.77
C VAL A 114 4.15 -3.15 3.13
N ALA A 115 4.33 -4.09 2.19
CA ALA A 115 5.18 -5.26 2.43
C ALA A 115 6.66 -4.88 2.61
N MET A 116 7.16 -3.91 1.85
CA MET A 116 8.54 -3.42 1.96
C MET A 116 8.79 -2.59 3.24
N ALA A 117 7.74 -2.04 3.85
CA ALA A 117 7.81 -1.32 5.11
C ALA A 117 8.10 -2.25 6.33
N GLY A 118 8.01 -3.57 6.15
CA GLY A 118 8.33 -4.56 7.18
C GLY A 118 7.12 -4.98 8.02
N ASN A 119 7.11 -6.23 8.47
CA ASN A 119 5.94 -6.93 9.03
C ASN A 119 5.66 -6.64 10.53
N ASN A 120 6.12 -5.50 11.03
CA ASN A 120 5.82 -5.06 12.39
C ASN A 120 4.59 -4.16 12.34
N SER A 121 3.68 -4.28 13.29
CA SER A 121 2.39 -3.58 13.38
C SER A 121 2.49 -2.04 13.55
N SER A 122 3.48 -1.40 12.93
CA SER A 122 3.86 0.01 13.02
C SER A 122 4.30 0.47 11.63
N VAL A 123 3.37 0.50 10.67
CA VAL A 123 3.65 0.99 9.32
C VAL A 123 3.64 2.52 9.35
N ILE A 124 4.76 3.16 9.69
CA ILE A 124 5.06 4.58 9.44
C ILE A 124 6.56 4.76 9.24
#